data_AF-A0A2V9WKT8-F1
#
_entry.id   AF-A0A2V9WKT8-F1
#
_cell.length_a   1.000
_cell.length_b   1.000
_cell.length_c   1.000
_cell.angle_alpha   90.00
_cell.angle_beta   90.00
_cell.angle_gamma   90.00
#
_symmetry.space_group_name_H-M   'P 1'
#
loop_
_entity.id
_entity.type
_entity.pdbx_description
1 polymer ?
#
loop_
_entity_poly.entity_id
_entity_poly.type
_entity_poly.pdbx_seq_one_letter_code
_entity_poly.pdbx_strand_id
1 'polypeptide(L)'
;MHNLIVLVAFAMLAWSQGPAVVPAKPSLPVPRLDKGVVEGNTYKNASVGIELTLDSKLKFTRPELTGKPGTVPLSVTVSAWGKFRLYTAREGTTFLATALAYYPDDQRSSDACMRRVIQANQGNGWKLVQGSGEGELGGILFARTDFLKVFKEGKEGTAYEAAFVKACNTQALIFVFAGANQDAVNKLIAATGLKLDLARSGCRLKTTAATQE
;
A
#
# COMPACT_ATOMS: atom_id res chain seq x y z
N MET A 1 -7.94 4.14 -35.63
CA MET A 1 -7.88 5.02 -34.44
C MET A 1 -7.85 4.13 -33.21
N HIS A 2 -6.66 3.84 -32.68
CA HIS A 2 -6.51 3.04 -31.46
C HIS A 2 -6.56 3.97 -30.25
N ASN A 3 -7.59 3.82 -29.41
CA ASN A 3 -7.76 4.56 -28.17
C ASN A 3 -6.73 4.06 -27.13
N LEU A 4 -5.73 4.87 -26.82
CA LEU A 4 -4.69 4.52 -25.84
C LEU A 4 -5.22 4.80 -24.42
N ILE A 5 -5.62 3.74 -23.72
CA ILE A 5 -6.00 3.78 -22.30
C ILE A 5 -4.72 3.71 -21.47
N VAL A 6 -4.29 4.83 -20.87
CA VAL A 6 -3.19 4.82 -19.89
C VAL A 6 -3.74 4.31 -18.56
N LEU A 7 -3.74 2.99 -18.39
CA LEU A 7 -3.96 2.36 -17.09
C LEU A 7 -2.70 2.53 -16.26
N VAL A 8 -2.81 3.22 -15.12
CA VAL A 8 -1.85 3.10 -14.02
C VAL A 8 -2.05 1.69 -13.46
N ALA A 9 -1.41 0.71 -14.10
CA ALA A 9 -1.25 -0.61 -13.55
C ALA A 9 -0.35 -0.44 -12.31
N PHE A 10 -0.98 -0.35 -11.14
CA PHE A 10 -0.23 -0.44 -9.88
C PHE A 10 0.61 -1.72 -9.93
N ALA A 11 1.84 -1.63 -9.44
CA ALA A 11 2.76 -2.76 -9.28
C ALA A 11 2.22 -3.92 -8.42
N MET A 12 1.01 -3.80 -7.89
CA MET A 12 0.33 -4.83 -7.10
C MET A 12 -0.05 -6.07 -7.91
N LEU A 13 -0.19 -5.98 -9.24
CA LEU A 13 -0.31 -7.20 -10.06
C LEU A 13 0.96 -8.06 -9.95
N ALA A 14 2.15 -7.47 -9.78
CA ALA A 14 3.38 -8.22 -9.61
C ALA A 14 3.49 -8.90 -8.23
N TRP A 15 2.73 -8.46 -7.22
CA TRP A 15 2.68 -9.15 -5.93
C TRP A 15 1.83 -10.43 -6.00
N SER A 16 0.93 -10.50 -6.98
CA SER A 16 0.15 -11.71 -7.28
C SER A 16 0.86 -12.70 -8.23
N GLN A 17 1.99 -12.30 -8.84
CA GLN A 17 2.68 -13.10 -9.87
C GLN A 17 4.10 -13.56 -9.49
N GLY A 18 4.42 -13.60 -8.19
CA GLY A 18 5.55 -14.40 -7.71
C GLY A 18 5.29 -15.90 -7.90
N PRO A 19 6.34 -16.75 -7.96
CA PRO A 19 6.18 -18.18 -8.23
C PRO A 19 5.25 -18.82 -7.20
N ALA A 20 4.48 -19.82 -7.68
CA ALA A 20 3.53 -20.68 -6.97
C ALA A 20 3.46 -20.49 -5.44
N VAL A 21 2.25 -20.25 -4.92
CA VAL A 21 1.85 -20.39 -3.51
C VAL A 21 2.74 -21.40 -2.78
N VAL A 22 3.77 -20.92 -2.09
CA VAL A 22 4.68 -21.79 -1.35
C VAL A 22 4.06 -21.99 0.03
N PRO A 23 3.77 -23.23 0.45
CA PRO A 23 3.42 -23.51 1.82
C PRO A 23 4.60 -23.09 2.71
N ALA A 24 4.41 -22.05 3.51
CA ALA A 24 5.42 -21.57 4.45
C ALA A 24 4.96 -21.89 5.87
N LYS A 25 5.84 -22.53 6.66
CA LYS A 25 5.59 -22.70 8.09
C LYS A 25 5.68 -21.31 8.75
N PRO A 26 4.62 -20.83 9.41
CA PRO A 26 4.66 -19.52 10.03
C PRO A 26 5.61 -19.53 11.22
N SER A 27 6.37 -18.46 11.36
CA SER A 27 7.28 -18.20 12.48
C SER A 27 6.66 -17.26 13.52
N LEU A 28 5.50 -16.66 13.20
CA LEU A 28 4.71 -15.78 14.07
C LEU A 28 3.24 -16.21 14.06
N PRO A 29 2.43 -15.75 15.03
CA PRO A 29 0.98 -15.84 14.94
C PRO A 29 0.47 -15.25 13.62
N VAL A 30 -0.28 -16.04 12.87
CA VAL A 30 -0.85 -15.62 11.58
C VAL A 30 -2.05 -14.72 11.86
N PRO A 31 -2.09 -13.49 11.30
CA PRO A 31 -3.26 -12.64 11.42
C PRO A 31 -4.45 -13.26 10.67
N ARG A 32 -5.63 -13.25 11.30
CA ARG A 32 -6.88 -13.68 10.65
C ARG A 32 -7.45 -12.52 9.85
N LEU A 33 -6.91 -12.30 8.66
CA LEU A 33 -7.35 -11.22 7.78
C LEU A 33 -8.72 -11.54 7.17
N ASP A 34 -9.59 -10.53 7.16
CA ASP A 34 -10.82 -10.50 6.36
C ASP A 34 -10.76 -9.36 5.32
N LYS A 35 -11.77 -9.33 4.45
CA LYS A 35 -11.85 -8.32 3.37
C LYS A 35 -12.21 -6.93 3.87
N GLY A 36 -12.70 -6.78 5.10
CA GLY A 36 -13.34 -5.55 5.55
C GLY A 36 -14.61 -5.22 4.75
N VAL A 37 -15.08 -3.98 4.91
CA VAL A 37 -16.28 -3.45 4.26
C VAL A 37 -16.06 -2.00 3.84
N VAL A 38 -16.70 -1.61 2.75
CA VAL A 38 -16.79 -0.21 2.32
C VAL A 38 -18.18 0.30 2.67
N GLU A 39 -18.24 1.34 3.50
CA GLU A 39 -19.47 2.01 3.90
C GLU A 39 -19.40 3.48 3.47
N GLY A 40 -20.20 3.85 2.47
CA GLY A 40 -20.13 5.18 1.87
C GLY A 40 -18.76 5.47 1.27
N ASN A 41 -18.02 6.39 1.89
CA ASN A 41 -16.68 6.82 1.45
C ASN A 41 -15.57 6.39 2.44
N THR A 42 -15.86 5.37 3.27
CA THR A 42 -14.93 4.86 4.27
C THR A 42 -14.80 3.35 4.12
N TYR A 43 -13.56 2.87 4.01
CA TYR A 43 -13.23 1.47 4.17
C TYR A 43 -12.93 1.17 5.63
N LYS A 44 -13.53 0.11 6.17
CA LYS A 44 -13.33 -0.36 7.55
C LYS A 44 -12.85 -1.79 7.52
N ASN A 45 -11.81 -2.09 8.28
CA ASN A 45 -11.36 -3.46 8.47
C ASN A 45 -10.93 -3.69 9.92
N ALA A 46 -11.78 -4.37 10.67
CA ALA A 46 -11.56 -4.65 12.08
C ALA A 46 -10.44 -5.68 12.32
N SER A 47 -10.23 -6.62 11.37
CA SER A 47 -9.15 -7.61 11.45
C SER A 47 -7.76 -6.98 11.33
N VAL A 48 -7.66 -5.89 10.56
CA VAL A 48 -6.44 -5.08 10.44
C VAL A 48 -6.38 -3.96 11.49
N GLY A 49 -7.54 -3.47 11.94
CA GLY A 49 -7.64 -2.35 12.87
C GLY A 49 -7.60 -0.98 12.19
N ILE A 50 -8.22 -0.83 11.01
CA ILE A 50 -8.20 0.45 10.26
C ILE A 50 -9.58 0.98 9.90
N GLU A 51 -9.68 2.31 9.85
CA GLU A 51 -10.69 3.04 9.09
C GLU A 51 -9.98 4.00 8.13
N LEU A 52 -10.28 3.90 6.83
CA LEU A 52 -9.69 4.70 5.77
C LEU A 52 -10.80 5.48 5.06
N THR A 53 -10.79 6.80 5.21
CA THR A 53 -11.70 7.72 4.50
C THR A 53 -10.88 8.50 3.48
N LEU A 54 -11.35 8.55 2.24
CA LEU A 54 -10.61 9.17 1.13
C LEU A 54 -11.30 10.44 0.65
N ASP A 55 -10.67 11.15 -0.29
CA ASP A 55 -11.36 12.21 -1.02
C ASP A 55 -12.62 11.66 -1.72
N SER A 56 -13.75 12.35 -1.57
CA SER A 56 -15.06 11.98 -2.15
C SER A 56 -15.06 11.77 -3.67
N LYS A 57 -14.07 12.34 -4.37
CA LYS A 57 -13.85 12.15 -5.81
C LYS A 57 -13.36 10.75 -6.16
N LEU A 58 -12.75 10.04 -5.21
CA LEU A 58 -12.33 8.65 -5.37
C LEU A 58 -13.49 7.71 -5.07
N LYS A 59 -13.58 6.61 -5.82
CA LYS A 59 -14.55 5.54 -5.58
C LYS A 59 -13.82 4.26 -5.25
N PHE A 60 -14.09 3.73 -4.06
CA PHE A 60 -13.58 2.44 -3.64
C PHE A 60 -14.02 1.33 -4.60
N THR A 61 -13.09 0.44 -4.92
CA THR A 61 -13.37 -0.85 -5.52
C THR A 61 -13.79 -1.84 -4.44
N ARG A 62 -14.26 -3.02 -4.86
CA ARG A 62 -14.49 -4.12 -3.93
C ARG A 62 -13.17 -4.50 -3.24
N PRO A 63 -13.13 -4.64 -1.90
CA PRO A 63 -11.97 -5.18 -1.23
C PRO A 63 -11.73 -6.64 -1.60
N GLU A 64 -10.47 -7.02 -1.71
CA GLU A 64 -10.01 -8.34 -2.12
C GLU A 64 -9.14 -8.97 -1.04
N LEU A 65 -9.24 -10.29 -0.90
CA LEU A 65 -8.36 -11.09 -0.05
C LEU A 65 -7.58 -12.02 -0.98
N THR A 66 -6.27 -11.84 -1.02
CA THR A 66 -5.34 -12.63 -1.82
C THR A 66 -4.67 -13.67 -0.93
N GLY A 67 -4.54 -14.89 -1.46
CA GLY A 67 -3.96 -16.02 -0.75
C GLY A 67 -4.96 -16.76 0.15
N LYS A 68 -4.45 -17.80 0.81
CA LYS A 68 -5.14 -18.58 1.84
C LYS A 68 -4.24 -18.62 3.07
N PRO A 69 -4.77 -18.97 4.27
CA PRO A 69 -3.92 -19.29 5.40
C PRO A 69 -2.86 -20.33 4.99
N GLY A 70 -1.58 -20.03 5.24
CA GLY A 70 -0.44 -20.87 4.87
C GLY A 70 0.28 -20.47 3.58
N THR A 71 -0.19 -19.43 2.88
CA THR A 71 0.35 -19.03 1.56
C THR A 71 0.95 -17.63 1.60
N VAL A 72 1.97 -17.39 0.77
CA VAL A 72 2.52 -16.04 0.54
C VAL A 72 2.20 -15.58 -0.88
N PRO A 73 1.65 -14.35 -1.06
CA PRO A 73 1.19 -13.44 -0.02
C PRO A 73 -0.18 -13.85 0.54
N LEU A 74 -0.40 -13.60 1.83
CA LEU A 74 -1.74 -13.51 2.43
C LEU A 74 -2.00 -12.03 2.73
N SER A 75 -2.89 -11.40 1.97
CA SER A 75 -3.08 -9.95 2.06
C SER A 75 -4.49 -9.50 1.74
N VAL A 76 -4.94 -8.41 2.36
CA VAL A 76 -6.17 -7.70 1.98
C VAL A 76 -5.83 -6.43 1.24
N THR A 77 -6.48 -6.19 0.11
CA THR A 77 -6.28 -5.02 -0.75
C THR A 77 -7.60 -4.29 -0.94
N VAL A 78 -7.56 -2.97 -0.92
CA VAL A 78 -8.68 -2.15 -1.42
C VAL A 78 -8.13 -0.92 -2.13
N SER A 79 -8.60 -0.68 -3.35
CA SER A 79 -8.24 0.49 -4.13
C SER A 79 -9.40 1.47 -4.18
N ALA A 80 -9.10 2.74 -4.43
CA ALA A 80 -10.09 3.74 -4.78
C ALA A 80 -9.54 4.63 -5.88
N TRP A 81 -10.40 4.99 -6.83
CA TRP A 81 -9.96 5.67 -8.03
C TRP A 81 -10.89 6.81 -8.42
N GLY A 82 -10.30 7.89 -8.92
CA GLY A 82 -11.03 9.01 -9.51
C GLY A 82 -11.57 8.68 -10.90
N LYS A 83 -12.21 9.68 -11.53
CA LYS A 83 -12.61 9.57 -12.94
C LYS A 83 -11.38 9.41 -13.82
N PHE A 84 -11.48 8.52 -14.80
CA PHE A 84 -10.47 8.41 -15.85
C PHE A 84 -10.37 9.72 -16.64
N ARG A 85 -9.15 10.14 -16.96
CA ARG A 85 -8.85 11.32 -17.77
C ARG A 85 -7.87 10.93 -18.86
N LEU A 86 -8.23 11.24 -20.11
CA LEU A 86 -7.34 11.04 -21.26
C LEU A 86 -6.04 11.84 -21.07
N TYR A 87 -4.90 11.23 -21.39
CA TYR A 87 -3.56 11.84 -21.37
C TYR A 87 -2.99 12.23 -20.01
N THR A 88 -3.64 11.90 -18.90
CA THR A 88 -3.10 12.14 -17.54
C THR A 88 -3.21 10.89 -16.69
N ALA A 89 -2.25 10.68 -15.79
CA ALA A 89 -2.33 9.58 -14.84
C ALA A 89 -3.61 9.68 -14.00
N ARG A 90 -4.30 8.54 -13.82
CA ARG A 90 -5.52 8.47 -13.02
C ARG A 90 -5.17 8.64 -11.55
N GLU A 91 -5.85 9.57 -10.88
CA GLU A 91 -5.74 9.72 -9.43
C GLU A 91 -6.33 8.51 -8.71
N GLY A 92 -5.62 8.01 -7.70
CA GLY A 92 -6.11 6.93 -6.87
C GLY A 92 -5.24 6.62 -5.68
N THR A 93 -5.78 5.79 -4.81
CA THR A 93 -5.11 5.26 -3.63
C THR A 93 -5.33 3.77 -3.58
N THR A 94 -4.33 3.01 -3.18
CA THR A 94 -4.53 1.64 -2.73
C THR A 94 -3.99 1.45 -1.33
N PHE A 95 -4.79 0.77 -0.52
CA PHE A 95 -4.36 0.22 0.75
C PHE A 95 -4.16 -1.29 0.63
N LEU A 96 -3.14 -1.77 1.32
CA LEU A 96 -2.83 -3.18 1.47
C LEU A 96 -2.39 -3.49 2.92
N ALA A 97 -2.92 -4.55 3.50
CA ALA A 97 -2.34 -5.21 4.67
C ALA A 97 -1.81 -6.59 4.27
N THR A 98 -0.53 -6.87 4.50
CA THR A 98 0.07 -8.17 4.20
C THR A 98 0.56 -8.87 5.46
N ALA A 99 0.25 -10.16 5.60
CA ALA A 99 0.69 -10.97 6.72
C ALA A 99 2.21 -11.20 6.65
N LEU A 100 2.93 -10.81 7.70
CA LEU A 100 4.38 -10.97 7.81
C LEU A 100 4.80 -12.33 8.38
N ALA A 101 3.84 -13.08 8.95
CA ALA A 101 4.10 -14.34 9.66
C ALA A 101 4.78 -15.43 8.80
N TYR A 102 4.72 -15.31 7.48
CA TYR A 102 5.29 -16.25 6.53
C TYR A 102 6.60 -15.76 5.89
N TYR A 103 7.03 -14.54 6.19
CA TYR A 103 8.29 -14.00 5.71
C TYR A 103 9.40 -14.29 6.73
N PRO A 104 10.66 -14.52 6.31
CA PRO A 104 11.82 -14.57 7.21
C PRO A 104 11.98 -13.31 8.08
N ASP A 105 12.63 -13.40 9.23
CA ASP A 105 12.75 -12.29 10.21
C ASP A 105 13.34 -11.00 9.60
N ASP A 106 14.39 -11.15 8.78
CA ASP A 106 15.06 -10.08 8.04
C ASP A 106 14.19 -9.44 6.94
N GLN A 107 13.04 -10.04 6.66
CA GLN A 107 12.07 -9.60 5.66
C GLN A 107 10.78 -9.01 6.26
N ARG A 108 10.72 -8.82 7.59
CA ARG A 108 9.52 -8.30 8.27
C ARG A 108 9.60 -6.82 8.62
N SER A 109 10.74 -6.16 8.48
CA SER A 109 10.86 -4.73 8.81
C SER A 109 10.16 -3.83 7.79
N SER A 110 9.87 -2.57 8.18
CA SER A 110 9.36 -1.55 7.26
C SER A 110 10.31 -1.37 6.08
N ASP A 111 11.63 -1.36 6.32
CA ASP A 111 12.66 -1.21 5.29
C ASP A 111 12.67 -2.40 4.33
N ALA A 112 12.53 -3.63 4.84
CA ALA A 112 12.44 -4.81 3.99
C ALA A 112 11.17 -4.80 3.14
N CYS A 113 10.04 -4.38 3.72
CA CYS A 113 8.80 -4.17 2.98
C CYS A 113 8.97 -3.09 1.92
N MET A 114 9.61 -1.96 2.24
CA MET A 114 9.86 -0.88 1.31
C MET A 114 10.79 -1.30 0.17
N ARG A 115 11.86 -2.08 0.45
CA ARG A 115 12.71 -2.64 -0.61
C ARG A 115 11.91 -3.46 -1.63
N ARG A 116 10.91 -4.24 -1.19
CA ARG A 116 10.01 -4.97 -2.09
C ARG A 116 9.11 -4.04 -2.91
N VAL A 117 8.57 -2.97 -2.30
CA VAL A 117 7.80 -1.94 -3.01
C VAL A 117 8.66 -1.30 -4.10
N ILE A 118 9.88 -0.90 -3.76
CA ILE A 118 10.84 -0.28 -4.69
C ILE A 118 11.14 -1.23 -5.86
N GLN A 119 11.49 -2.49 -5.58
CA GLN A 119 11.77 -3.48 -6.61
C GLN A 119 10.57 -3.70 -7.54
N ALA A 120 9.37 -3.82 -6.98
CA ALA A 120 8.14 -4.00 -7.76
C ALA A 120 7.85 -2.79 -8.65
N ASN A 121 8.01 -1.57 -8.13
CA ASN A 121 7.79 -0.35 -8.92
C ASN A 121 8.85 -0.18 -10.02
N GLN A 122 10.13 -0.42 -9.71
CA GLN A 122 11.21 -0.37 -10.70
C GLN A 122 11.00 -1.39 -11.83
N GLY A 123 10.56 -2.62 -11.49
CA GLY A 123 10.20 -3.63 -12.49
C GLY A 123 9.04 -3.21 -13.41
N ASN A 124 8.19 -2.27 -12.96
CA ASN A 124 7.11 -1.68 -13.74
C ASN A 124 7.49 -0.37 -14.46
N GLY A 125 8.79 -0.04 -14.51
CA GLY A 125 9.32 1.13 -15.21
C GLY A 125 9.18 2.45 -14.44
N TRP A 126 8.90 2.40 -13.14
CA TRP A 126 8.95 3.58 -12.27
C TRP A 126 10.38 3.87 -11.83
N LYS A 127 10.70 5.15 -11.66
CA LYS A 127 11.99 5.61 -11.14
C LYS A 127 11.79 6.25 -9.77
N LEU A 128 12.74 6.04 -8.87
CA LEU A 128 12.79 6.74 -7.59
C LEU A 128 13.01 8.24 -7.83
N VAL A 129 12.23 9.08 -7.15
CA VAL A 129 12.44 10.53 -7.18
C VAL A 129 13.53 10.94 -6.20
N GLN A 130 13.50 10.37 -4.99
CA GLN A 130 14.50 10.51 -3.93
C GLN A 130 14.59 9.23 -3.10
N GLY A 131 15.57 9.14 -2.20
CA GLY A 131 15.70 8.03 -1.25
C GLY A 131 14.53 7.96 -0.27
N SER A 132 14.38 6.82 0.42
CA SER A 132 13.34 6.64 1.44
C SER A 132 13.51 7.64 2.59
N GLY A 133 12.40 8.24 3.01
CA GLY A 133 12.32 9.13 4.16
C GLY A 133 11.15 8.75 5.07
N GLU A 134 10.73 9.70 5.91
CA GLU A 134 9.53 9.55 6.74
C GLU A 134 8.35 10.31 6.14
N GLY A 135 7.15 9.78 6.32
CA GLY A 135 5.91 10.44 5.94
C GLY A 135 4.81 10.16 6.96
N GLU A 136 3.98 11.15 7.21
CA GLU A 136 2.84 11.03 8.11
C GLU A 136 1.54 10.79 7.33
N LEU A 137 0.71 9.88 7.84
CA LEU A 137 -0.64 9.65 7.34
C LEU A 137 -1.59 9.45 8.53
N GLY A 138 -2.56 10.34 8.69
CA GLY A 138 -3.51 10.31 9.81
C GLY A 138 -2.87 10.34 11.20
N GLY A 139 -1.81 11.14 11.41
CA GLY A 139 -1.11 11.22 12.70
C GLY A 139 -0.10 10.09 12.96
N ILE A 140 0.09 9.17 12.01
CA ILE A 140 0.97 8.00 12.18
C ILE A 140 2.17 8.12 11.23
N LEU A 141 3.37 7.86 11.74
CA LEU A 141 4.61 7.83 10.95
C LEU A 141 4.78 6.50 10.20
N PHE A 142 5.14 6.61 8.92
CA PHE A 142 5.48 5.54 7.99
C PHE A 142 6.82 5.83 7.31
N ALA A 143 7.49 4.78 6.84
CA ALA A 143 8.53 4.94 5.82
C ALA A 143 7.86 5.37 4.52
N ARG A 144 8.38 6.39 3.85
CA ARG A 144 7.85 6.95 2.62
C ARG A 144 8.88 6.89 1.50
N THR A 145 8.43 6.52 0.30
CA THR A 145 9.22 6.58 -0.93
C THR A 145 8.35 7.04 -2.08
N ASP A 146 8.91 7.93 -2.91
CA ASP A 146 8.18 8.54 -4.01
C ASP A 146 8.80 8.14 -5.36
N PHE A 147 7.93 7.95 -6.36
CA PHE A 147 8.27 7.44 -7.68
C PHE A 147 7.71 8.33 -8.79
N LEU A 148 8.40 8.34 -9.92
CA LEU A 148 8.00 9.02 -11.15
C LEU A 148 8.05 8.03 -12.31
N LYS A 149 7.03 8.06 -13.16
CA LYS A 149 7.00 7.37 -14.44
C LYS A 149 6.71 8.37 -15.55
N VAL A 150 7.52 8.33 -16.60
CA VAL A 150 7.34 9.15 -17.81
C VAL A 150 6.84 8.25 -18.93
N PHE A 151 5.73 8.62 -19.55
CA PHE A 151 5.15 7.93 -20.70
C PHE A 151 5.53 8.69 -21.97
N LYS A 152 5.98 7.98 -23.01
CA LYS A 152 6.44 8.57 -24.29
C LYS A 152 5.58 8.19 -25.50
N GLU A 153 4.52 7.41 -25.33
CA GLU A 153 3.69 6.97 -26.45
C GLU A 153 2.63 8.02 -26.81
N GLY A 154 2.86 8.75 -27.90
CA GLY A 154 1.92 9.71 -28.51
C GLY A 154 2.02 11.14 -28.00
N LYS A 155 2.12 11.35 -26.67
CA LYS A 155 2.46 12.63 -26.01
C LYS A 155 3.21 12.34 -24.71
N GLU A 156 4.14 13.22 -24.33
CA GLU A 156 4.84 13.09 -23.05
C GLU A 156 3.85 13.32 -21.89
N GLY A 157 3.78 12.34 -20.99
CA GLY A 157 2.96 12.42 -19.79
C GLY A 157 3.74 11.89 -18.60
N THR A 158 3.36 12.32 -17.39
CA THR A 158 3.98 11.85 -16.16
C THR A 158 2.95 11.25 -15.22
N ALA A 159 3.39 10.28 -14.42
CA ALA A 159 2.69 9.81 -13.23
C ALA A 159 3.63 9.91 -12.04
N TYR A 160 3.08 10.30 -10.91
CA TYR A 160 3.75 10.33 -9.62
C TYR A 160 3.08 9.34 -8.69
N GLU A 161 3.88 8.67 -7.87
CA GLU A 161 3.41 7.75 -6.85
C GLU A 161 4.12 8.02 -5.52
N ALA A 162 3.40 7.96 -4.41
CA ALA A 162 3.98 7.97 -3.06
C ALA A 162 3.54 6.71 -2.32
N ALA A 163 4.50 5.92 -1.86
CA ALA A 163 4.26 4.71 -1.08
C ALA A 163 4.62 4.93 0.38
N PHE A 164 3.72 4.55 1.28
CA PHE A 164 3.89 4.60 2.73
C PHE A 164 3.87 3.17 3.26
N VAL A 165 4.87 2.79 4.07
CA VAL A 165 5.04 1.44 4.58
C VAL A 165 5.28 1.48 6.08
N LYS A 166 4.54 0.63 6.81
CA LYS A 166 4.79 0.38 8.23
C LYS A 166 4.64 -1.11 8.51
N ALA A 167 5.73 -1.75 8.89
CA ALA A 167 5.66 -3.08 9.47
C ALA A 167 5.23 -3.00 10.94
N CYS A 168 4.34 -3.90 11.31
CA CYS A 168 3.85 -4.12 12.66
C CYS A 168 4.15 -5.57 13.06
N ASN A 169 3.73 -6.01 14.25
CA ASN A 169 4.18 -7.30 14.79
C ASN A 169 3.89 -8.50 13.87
N THR A 170 2.72 -8.55 13.24
CA THR A 170 2.27 -9.71 12.44
C THR A 170 1.93 -9.37 11.00
N GLN A 171 1.89 -8.08 10.64
CA GLN A 171 1.48 -7.60 9.32
C GLN A 171 2.18 -6.29 8.96
N ALA A 172 2.27 -5.98 7.67
CA ALA A 172 2.68 -4.67 7.18
C ALA A 172 1.49 -3.94 6.56
N LEU A 173 1.42 -2.63 6.83
CA LEU A 173 0.45 -1.70 6.29
C LEU A 173 1.12 -0.89 5.19
N ILE A 174 0.50 -0.86 4.01
CA ILE A 174 1.07 -0.25 2.82
C ILE A 174 0.00 0.60 2.15
N PHE A 175 0.30 1.88 1.96
CA PHE A 175 -0.57 2.82 1.25
C PHE A 175 0.17 3.35 0.04
N VAL A 176 -0.49 3.37 -1.10
CA VAL A 176 0.09 3.85 -2.37
C VAL A 176 -0.85 4.90 -2.95
N PHE A 177 -0.35 6.10 -3.16
CA PHE A 177 -1.09 7.22 -3.74
C PHE A 177 -0.53 7.52 -5.12
N ALA A 178 -1.38 7.61 -6.14
CA ALA A 178 -0.98 7.88 -7.52
C ALA A 178 -1.72 9.08 -8.09
N GLY A 179 -1.06 9.85 -8.95
CA GLY A 179 -1.61 11.01 -9.61
C GLY A 179 -0.73 11.50 -10.76
N ALA A 180 -1.14 12.57 -11.44
CA ALA A 180 -0.41 13.11 -12.58
C ALA A 180 0.95 13.73 -12.20
N ASN A 181 1.07 14.25 -10.97
CA ASN A 181 2.27 14.88 -10.46
C ASN A 181 2.28 14.86 -8.92
N GLN A 182 3.37 15.35 -8.33
CA GLN A 182 3.56 15.41 -6.88
C GLN A 182 2.44 16.18 -6.16
N ASP A 183 2.00 17.32 -6.72
CA ASP A 183 0.93 18.13 -6.11
C ASP A 183 -0.41 17.40 -6.05
N ALA A 184 -0.76 16.67 -7.12
CA ALA A 184 -1.96 15.86 -7.14
C ALA A 184 -1.91 14.77 -6.06
N VAL A 185 -0.77 14.10 -5.92
CA VAL A 185 -0.57 13.06 -4.89
C VAL A 185 -0.59 13.64 -3.49
N ASN A 186 0.08 14.77 -3.23
CA ASN A 186 0.05 15.43 -1.93
C ASN A 186 -1.36 15.87 -1.53
N LYS A 187 -2.20 16.32 -2.48
CA LYS A 187 -3.61 16.62 -2.24
C LYS A 187 -4.41 15.37 -1.85
N LEU A 188 -4.15 14.22 -2.49
CA LEU A 188 -4.78 12.95 -2.12
C LEU A 188 -4.39 12.50 -0.70
N ILE A 189 -3.10 12.60 -0.36
CA ILE A 189 -2.59 12.27 0.96
C ILE A 189 -3.24 13.16 2.02
N ALA A 190 -3.26 14.48 1.80
CA ALA A 190 -3.83 15.44 2.75
C ALA A 190 -5.36 15.26 2.94
N ALA A 191 -6.07 14.85 1.89
CA ALA A 191 -7.50 14.55 1.97
C ALA A 191 -7.82 13.18 2.59
N THR A 192 -6.81 12.36 2.88
CA THR A 192 -6.99 11.01 3.42
C THR A 192 -7.05 11.02 4.94
N GLY A 193 -8.20 10.63 5.47
CA GLY A 193 -8.37 10.32 6.89
C GLY A 193 -8.00 8.87 7.17
N LEU A 194 -6.98 8.63 7.98
CA LEU A 194 -6.63 7.32 8.50
C LEU A 194 -6.85 7.28 10.01
N LYS A 195 -7.61 6.30 10.49
CA LYS A 195 -7.61 5.89 11.89
C LYS A 195 -7.01 4.50 12.00
N LEU A 196 -6.07 4.35 12.93
CA LEU A 196 -5.37 3.11 13.18
C LEU A 196 -5.54 2.71 14.65
N ASP A 197 -6.21 1.59 14.91
CA ASP A 197 -6.17 0.93 16.22
C ASP A 197 -4.81 0.25 16.36
N LEU A 198 -3.90 0.89 17.09
CA LEU A 198 -2.53 0.39 17.29
C LEU A 198 -2.50 -1.00 17.96
N ALA A 199 -3.50 -1.34 18.77
CA ALA A 199 -3.59 -2.63 19.43
C ALA A 199 -3.93 -3.73 18.42
N ARG A 200 -5.01 -3.53 17.67
CA ARG A 200 -5.49 -4.51 16.68
C ARG A 200 -4.55 -4.66 15.51
N SER A 201 -3.96 -3.57 15.06
CA SER A 201 -2.99 -3.58 13.95
C SER A 201 -1.63 -4.17 14.32
N GLY A 202 -1.39 -4.40 15.62
CA GLY A 202 -0.11 -4.89 16.13
C GLY A 202 1.01 -3.85 16.03
N CYS A 203 0.66 -2.57 15.83
CA CYS A 203 1.59 -1.47 15.63
C CYS A 203 1.93 -0.71 16.92
N ARG A 204 1.51 -1.21 18.10
CA ARG A 204 1.94 -0.64 19.39
C ARG A 204 3.46 -0.63 19.45
N LEU A 205 4.02 0.51 19.86
CA LEU A 205 5.41 0.58 20.29
C LEU A 205 5.60 -0.44 21.41
N LYS A 206 6.58 -1.34 21.29
CA LYS A 206 7.05 -2.08 22.45
C LYS A 206 7.58 -1.02 23.41
N THR A 207 6.92 -0.82 24.54
CA THR A 207 7.54 -0.11 25.66
C THR A 207 8.76 -0.95 26.03
N THR A 208 9.95 -0.52 25.63
CA THR A 208 11.18 -1.06 26.18
C THR A 208 11.09 -0.76 27.67
N ALA A 209 10.87 -1.80 28.48
CA ALA A 209 11.02 -1.65 29.92
C ALA A 209 12.43 -1.13 30.14
N ALA A 210 12.54 0.10 30.63
CA ALA A 210 13.80 0.61 31.11
C ALA A 210 14.22 -0.32 32.24
N THR A 211 15.27 -1.11 32.01
CA THR A 211 16.01 -1.75 33.08
C THR A 211 16.55 -0.60 33.94
N GLN A 212 15.91 -0.37 35.09
CA GLN A 212 16.55 0.34 36.19
C GLN A 212 17.51 -0.65 36.84
N GLU A 213 18.81 -0.43 36.64
CA GLU A 213 19.83 -0.76 37.63
C GLU A 213 20.05 0.45 38.52
#